data_AF-A0A7H8W5P4-F1
#
_entry.id   AF-A0A7H8W5P4-F1
#
_cell.length_a   1.000
_cell.length_b   1.000
_cell.length_c   1.000
_cell.angle_alpha   90.00
_cell.angle_beta   90.00
_cell.angle_gamma   90.00
#
_symmetry.space_group_name_H-M   'P 1'
#
loop_
_entity.id
_entity.type
_entity.pdbx_description
1 polymer ?
#
loop_
_entity_poly.entity_id
_entity_poly.type
_entity_poly.pdbx_seq_one_letter_code
_entity_poly.pdbx_strand_id
1 'polypeptide(L)'
;MTDKEKALKKLSLEIDNDIEKLCVAAKDCSILELLYFIYQLHWTRLLQHFPNAKNINPNVLSAYSNTLEESLKYLTSLAAKYGNWNIVTTKEEIPYLNLDLVQFLIKQATLVNSKYESEALVKLFDIEVSGERNRYIRIDMSKAKTDENVKKLFDYYIRIDEDNNIKKNSKKDKDNLLKNFKDEYFPFSDLFHKEIGVSLDDFINFINESLNIVTNKITENQKKFDILENGNVEVKSLNTFINYAKCYLINKSDFLQSFDIEFEKVLKRLTLDLDNFNPKELKYHQLTRQPFIAKNNILVISPELILDSLFTNIHYSLIESPSIKNEYIARQASSFLDKIAMIATKFDYTEVDRELDLFEGKDQIGDIDILFKHSSGKYLLVEAKNHALPMDIYFKDVSKTNKHLQYLQDAWEKKVIRRANHLKTLHNIYNISENHKYIVVSRFPEIISHYSDLLILSIQEFEEWLSNYGNIDTFEDFNKIYNEKIGAKFSIDELKEMQDTNLFLGKFEKEQK
;
A
#
# COMPACT_ATOMS: atom_id res chain seq x y z
N MET A 1 10.27 -19.16 29.13
CA MET A 1 10.15 -18.58 27.79
C MET A 1 9.30 -19.53 26.96
N THR A 2 8.11 -19.10 26.56
CA THR A 2 7.19 -19.89 25.71
C THR A 2 7.80 -20.10 24.32
N ASP A 3 7.31 -21.07 23.54
CA ASP A 3 7.81 -21.27 22.19
C ASP A 3 7.57 -20.03 21.31
N LYS A 4 6.41 -19.37 21.47
CA LYS A 4 6.11 -18.06 20.86
C LYS A 4 7.17 -17.01 21.16
N GLU A 5 7.54 -16.83 22.43
CA GLU A 5 8.60 -15.89 22.83
C GLU A 5 9.97 -16.27 22.24
N LYS A 6 10.32 -17.56 22.22
CA LYS A 6 11.58 -18.04 21.61
C LYS A 6 11.63 -17.71 20.12
N ALA A 7 10.55 -17.95 19.38
CA ALA A 7 10.48 -17.70 17.95
C ALA A 7 10.53 -16.21 17.62
N LEU A 8 9.78 -15.37 18.35
CA LEU A 8 9.82 -13.91 18.15
C LEU A 8 11.20 -13.33 18.43
N LYS A 9 11.84 -13.75 19.54
CA LYS A 9 13.21 -13.32 19.85
C LYS A 9 14.19 -13.75 18.77
N LYS A 10 14.06 -14.98 18.25
CA LYS A 10 14.89 -15.48 17.16
C LYS A 10 14.66 -14.71 15.86
N LEU A 11 13.42 -14.51 15.46
CA LEU A 11 13.07 -13.76 14.24
C LEU A 11 13.62 -12.34 14.30
N SER A 12 13.45 -11.64 15.42
CA SER A 12 13.98 -10.28 15.60
C SER A 12 15.51 -10.25 15.45
N LEU A 13 16.24 -11.18 16.09
CA LEU A 13 17.70 -11.28 15.94
C LEU A 13 18.12 -11.60 14.51
N GLU A 14 17.42 -12.51 13.84
CA GLU A 14 17.72 -12.88 12.46
C GLU A 14 17.44 -11.74 11.47
N ILE A 15 16.35 -11.00 11.64
CA ILE A 15 16.02 -9.81 10.86
C ILE A 15 17.13 -8.77 11.02
N ASP A 16 17.52 -8.44 12.26
CA ASP A 16 18.58 -7.47 12.51
C ASP A 16 19.91 -7.88 11.85
N ASN A 17 20.31 -9.15 12.00
CA ASN A 17 21.53 -9.67 11.40
C ASN A 17 21.50 -9.64 9.87
N ASP A 18 20.38 -9.98 9.25
CA ASP A 18 20.27 -10.00 7.78
C ASP A 18 20.20 -8.59 7.20
N ILE A 19 19.58 -7.64 7.90
CA ILE A 19 19.63 -6.21 7.55
C ILE A 19 21.07 -5.69 7.62
N GLU A 20 21.83 -6.05 8.66
CA GLU A 20 23.24 -5.66 8.77
C GLU A 20 24.06 -6.21 7.60
N LYS A 21 23.88 -7.50 7.25
CA LYS A 21 24.54 -8.10 6.07
C LYS A 21 24.18 -7.38 4.78
N LEU A 22 22.89 -7.04 4.58
CA LEU A 22 22.44 -6.27 3.42
C LEU A 22 23.10 -4.89 3.36
N CYS A 23 23.20 -4.18 4.49
CA CYS A 23 23.87 -2.88 4.56
C CYS A 23 25.36 -2.97 4.23
N VAL A 24 26.04 -4.04 4.68
CA VAL A 24 27.46 -4.28 4.36
C VAL A 24 27.62 -4.58 2.88
N ALA A 25 26.83 -5.52 2.33
CA ALA A 25 26.91 -5.90 0.93
C ALA A 25 26.52 -4.75 -0.02
N ALA A 26 25.60 -3.87 0.38
CA ALA A 26 25.18 -2.71 -0.42
C ALA A 26 26.32 -1.70 -0.65
N LYS A 27 27.39 -1.71 0.15
CA LYS A 27 28.59 -0.88 -0.07
C LYS A 27 29.35 -1.25 -1.34
N ASP A 28 29.20 -2.50 -1.77
CA ASP A 28 29.83 -3.02 -2.99
C ASP A 28 28.98 -2.77 -4.24
N CYS A 29 27.77 -2.21 -4.08
CA CYS A 29 26.94 -1.78 -5.21
C CYS A 29 27.59 -0.60 -5.94
N SER A 30 27.58 -0.67 -7.26
CA SER A 30 27.83 0.44 -8.16
C SER A 30 26.51 1.14 -8.54
N ILE A 31 26.58 2.17 -9.40
CA ILE A 31 25.37 2.76 -9.99
C ILE A 31 24.59 1.74 -10.86
N LEU A 32 25.27 0.73 -11.43
CA LEU A 32 24.61 -0.27 -12.27
C LEU A 32 23.70 -1.19 -11.45
N GLU A 33 24.09 -1.62 -10.25
CA GLU A 33 23.23 -2.42 -9.38
C GLU A 33 22.00 -1.63 -8.94
N LEU A 34 22.16 -0.33 -8.61
CA LEU A 34 21.03 0.56 -8.32
C LEU A 34 20.06 0.62 -9.50
N LEU A 35 20.55 0.88 -10.71
CA LEU A 35 19.72 0.94 -11.90
C LEU A 35 19.12 -0.42 -12.26
N TYR A 36 19.80 -1.51 -11.93
CA TYR A 36 19.28 -2.87 -12.13
C TYR A 36 18.10 -3.16 -11.21
N PHE A 37 18.11 -2.69 -9.96
CA PHE A 37 16.94 -2.82 -9.08
C PHE A 37 15.71 -2.06 -9.62
N ILE A 38 15.91 -0.86 -10.15
CA ILE A 38 14.85 -0.07 -10.81
C ILE A 38 14.38 -0.75 -12.10
N TYR A 39 15.31 -1.30 -12.89
CA TYR A 39 14.99 -2.08 -14.08
C TYR A 39 14.14 -3.31 -13.74
N GLN A 40 14.51 -4.07 -12.70
CA GLN A 40 13.70 -5.19 -12.22
C GLN A 40 12.33 -4.73 -11.74
N LEU A 41 12.23 -3.58 -11.06
CA LEU A 41 10.95 -3.03 -10.58
C LEU A 41 9.97 -2.80 -11.75
N HIS A 42 10.46 -2.27 -12.86
CA HIS A 42 9.69 -2.11 -14.10
C HIS A 42 9.12 -3.45 -14.60
N TRP A 43 9.97 -4.47 -14.75
CA TRP A 43 9.53 -5.76 -15.29
C TRP A 43 8.65 -6.56 -14.32
N THR A 44 8.86 -6.40 -13.02
CA THR A 44 7.99 -6.98 -11.99
C THR A 44 6.54 -6.54 -12.19
N ARG A 45 6.31 -5.25 -12.51
CA ARG A 45 4.96 -4.72 -12.80
C ARG A 45 4.36 -5.20 -14.10
N LEU A 46 5.21 -5.65 -15.03
CA LEU A 46 4.79 -6.19 -16.31
C LEU A 46 4.71 -7.72 -16.32
N LEU A 47 4.91 -8.41 -15.19
CA LEU A 47 4.95 -9.88 -15.11
C LEU A 47 3.74 -10.54 -15.79
N GLN A 48 2.53 -10.01 -15.59
CA GLN A 48 1.30 -10.53 -16.20
C GLN A 48 1.32 -10.54 -17.75
N HIS A 49 2.17 -9.74 -18.38
CA HIS A 49 2.30 -9.63 -19.84
C HIS A 49 3.34 -10.60 -20.42
N PHE A 50 4.14 -11.27 -19.58
CA PHE A 50 5.11 -12.24 -20.07
C PHE A 50 4.40 -13.49 -20.60
N PRO A 51 4.88 -14.10 -21.70
CA PRO A 51 4.25 -15.31 -22.27
C PRO A 51 4.08 -16.44 -21.24
N ASN A 52 5.06 -16.60 -20.35
CA ASN A 52 5.07 -17.64 -19.32
C ASN A 52 4.04 -17.38 -18.20
N ALA A 53 3.59 -16.14 -18.02
CA ALA A 53 2.61 -15.78 -16.99
C ALA A 53 1.19 -16.25 -17.32
N LYS A 54 0.88 -16.52 -18.60
CA LYS A 54 -0.47 -16.95 -19.03
C LYS A 54 -0.98 -18.22 -18.35
N ASN A 55 -0.07 -19.10 -17.94
CA ASN A 55 -0.39 -20.38 -17.32
C ASN A 55 -0.15 -20.40 -15.80
N ILE A 56 0.28 -19.28 -15.22
CA ILE A 56 0.54 -19.16 -13.78
C ILE A 56 -0.71 -18.58 -13.12
N ASN A 57 -1.06 -19.09 -11.95
CA ASN A 57 -2.13 -18.56 -11.14
C ASN A 57 -1.92 -17.06 -10.86
N PRO A 58 -2.88 -16.19 -11.22
CA PRO A 58 -2.75 -14.74 -11.03
C PRO A 58 -2.46 -14.33 -9.58
N ASN A 59 -2.95 -15.11 -8.59
CA ASN A 59 -2.70 -14.84 -7.18
C ASN A 59 -1.24 -15.10 -6.80
N VAL A 60 -0.60 -16.11 -7.40
CA VAL A 60 0.83 -16.39 -7.21
C VAL A 60 1.66 -15.26 -7.81
N LEU A 61 1.33 -14.83 -9.02
CA LEU A 61 2.00 -13.69 -9.67
C LEU A 61 1.85 -12.41 -8.84
N SER A 62 0.65 -12.15 -8.31
CA SER A 62 0.37 -10.99 -7.46
C SER A 62 1.18 -11.02 -6.17
N ALA A 63 1.21 -12.16 -5.47
CA ALA A 63 2.01 -12.34 -4.26
C ALA A 63 3.52 -12.16 -4.53
N TYR A 64 4.02 -12.75 -5.61
CA TYR A 64 5.41 -12.62 -6.03
C TYR A 64 5.76 -11.16 -6.34
N SER A 65 4.94 -10.50 -7.17
CA SER A 65 5.13 -9.11 -7.58
C SER A 65 5.16 -8.18 -6.37
N ASN A 66 4.16 -8.29 -5.49
CA ASN A 66 4.07 -7.44 -4.31
C ASN A 66 5.29 -7.56 -3.40
N THR A 67 5.74 -8.77 -3.07
CA THR A 67 6.91 -8.99 -2.22
C THR A 67 8.20 -8.51 -2.86
N LEU A 68 8.35 -8.74 -4.17
CA LEU A 68 9.55 -8.32 -4.89
C LEU A 68 9.59 -6.80 -5.06
N GLU A 69 8.47 -6.13 -5.31
CA GLU A 69 8.40 -4.66 -5.42
C GLU A 69 8.92 -3.95 -4.17
N GLU A 70 8.46 -4.36 -2.98
CA GLU A 70 8.92 -3.75 -1.72
C GLU A 70 10.40 -4.07 -1.48
N SER A 71 10.84 -5.30 -1.78
CA SER A 71 12.24 -5.69 -1.67
C SER A 71 13.15 -4.86 -2.60
N LEU A 72 12.73 -4.60 -3.84
CA LEU A 72 13.48 -3.81 -4.82
C LEU A 72 13.54 -2.33 -4.45
N LYS A 73 12.45 -1.74 -3.92
CA LYS A 73 12.45 -0.36 -3.40
C LYS A 73 13.39 -0.23 -2.20
N TYR A 74 13.39 -1.21 -1.30
CA TYR A 74 14.34 -1.25 -0.18
C TYR A 74 15.80 -1.31 -0.66
N LEU A 75 16.10 -2.22 -1.57
CA LEU A 75 17.46 -2.36 -2.14
C LEU A 75 17.90 -1.11 -2.91
N THR A 76 16.98 -0.47 -3.64
CA THR A 76 17.24 0.81 -4.32
C THR A 76 17.66 1.88 -3.31
N SER A 77 16.98 1.96 -2.16
CA SER A 77 17.32 2.90 -1.09
C SER A 77 18.68 2.58 -0.45
N LEU A 78 18.95 1.29 -0.19
CA LEU A 78 20.24 0.84 0.34
C LEU A 78 21.40 1.15 -0.60
N ALA A 79 21.25 0.83 -1.90
CA ALA A 79 22.26 1.11 -2.92
C ALA A 79 22.45 2.63 -3.09
N ALA A 80 21.39 3.42 -3.01
CA ALA A 80 21.48 4.88 -3.06
C ALA A 80 22.30 5.44 -1.88
N LYS A 81 22.07 4.93 -0.66
CA LYS A 81 22.73 5.39 0.58
C LYS A 81 24.17 4.90 0.72
N TYR A 82 24.39 3.60 0.55
CA TYR A 82 25.66 2.94 0.87
C TYR A 82 26.53 2.65 -0.34
N GLY A 83 25.93 2.56 -1.54
CA GLY A 83 26.63 2.20 -2.76
C GLY A 83 27.57 3.28 -3.28
N ASN A 84 28.53 2.83 -4.08
CA ASN A 84 29.45 3.69 -4.82
C ASN A 84 28.82 4.07 -6.15
N TRP A 85 28.53 5.35 -6.38
CA TRP A 85 27.86 5.80 -7.61
C TRP A 85 28.79 5.93 -8.83
N ASN A 86 29.84 5.11 -8.87
CA ASN A 86 30.78 5.06 -9.97
C ASN A 86 30.38 3.91 -10.91
N ILE A 87 30.65 4.05 -12.20
CA ILE A 87 30.53 2.94 -13.14
C ILE A 87 31.81 2.10 -12.98
N VAL A 88 31.65 0.86 -12.55
CA VAL A 88 32.74 -0.12 -12.58
C VAL A 88 32.78 -0.73 -13.97
N THR A 89 33.97 -0.79 -14.57
CA THR A 89 34.18 -1.41 -15.88
C THR A 89 35.09 -2.62 -15.78
N THR A 90 34.95 -3.55 -16.72
CA THR A 90 35.93 -4.63 -16.93
C THR A 90 37.25 -4.03 -17.46
N LYS A 91 38.27 -4.89 -17.61
CA LYS A 91 39.55 -4.52 -18.23
C LYS A 91 39.40 -4.03 -19.69
N GLU A 92 38.28 -4.35 -20.32
CA GLU A 92 37.94 -3.98 -21.70
C GLU A 92 37.04 -2.73 -21.75
N GLU A 93 36.95 -1.99 -20.63
CA GLU A 93 36.12 -0.78 -20.49
C GLU A 93 34.60 -1.02 -20.65
N ILE A 94 34.17 -2.28 -20.54
CA ILE A 94 32.74 -2.65 -20.59
C ILE A 94 32.12 -2.44 -19.21
N PRO A 95 30.95 -1.77 -19.10
CA PRO A 95 30.22 -1.65 -17.84
C PRO A 95 29.99 -3.02 -17.18
N TYR A 96 30.40 -3.18 -15.92
CA TYR A 96 30.31 -4.43 -15.18
C TYR A 96 29.15 -4.41 -14.18
N LEU A 97 28.16 -5.25 -14.41
CA LEU A 97 27.07 -5.54 -13.48
C LEU A 97 27.40 -6.80 -12.67
N ASN A 98 27.50 -6.68 -11.36
CA ASN A 98 27.73 -7.80 -10.45
C ASN A 98 26.42 -8.55 -10.18
N LEU A 99 26.08 -9.48 -11.08
CA LEU A 99 24.85 -10.28 -10.97
C LEU A 99 24.81 -11.16 -9.72
N ASP A 100 25.96 -11.66 -9.25
CA ASP A 100 26.02 -12.49 -8.04
C ASP A 100 25.64 -11.66 -6.80
N LEU A 101 26.15 -10.43 -6.69
CA LEU A 101 25.78 -9.49 -5.64
C LEU A 101 24.29 -9.13 -5.71
N VAL A 102 23.79 -8.81 -6.91
CA VAL A 102 22.36 -8.51 -7.13
C VAL A 102 21.47 -9.66 -6.69
N GLN A 103 21.77 -10.89 -7.11
CA GLN A 103 20.99 -12.08 -6.74
C GLN A 103 21.04 -12.34 -5.23
N PHE A 104 22.21 -12.16 -4.61
CA PHE A 104 22.35 -12.24 -3.16
C PHE A 104 21.46 -11.19 -2.47
N LEU A 105 21.55 -9.93 -2.88
CA LEU A 105 20.80 -8.82 -2.28
C LEU A 105 19.28 -9.01 -2.42
N ILE A 106 18.80 -9.37 -3.61
CA ILE A 106 17.36 -9.64 -3.85
C ILE A 106 16.89 -10.79 -2.96
N LYS A 107 17.61 -11.92 -2.96
CA LYS A 107 17.24 -13.09 -2.15
C LYS A 107 17.20 -12.78 -0.65
N GLN A 108 18.17 -12.00 -0.16
CA GLN A 108 18.23 -11.60 1.25
C GLN A 108 17.15 -10.58 1.60
N ALA A 109 16.88 -9.59 0.76
CA ALA A 109 15.81 -8.62 0.99
C ALA A 109 14.43 -9.28 1.03
N THR A 110 14.15 -10.19 0.09
CA THR A 110 12.94 -11.02 0.10
C THR A 110 12.83 -11.83 1.39
N LEU A 111 13.93 -12.46 1.82
CA LEU A 111 13.95 -13.21 3.08
C LEU A 111 13.63 -12.33 4.28
N VAL A 112 14.18 -11.11 4.37
CA VAL A 112 13.86 -10.17 5.45
C VAL A 112 12.38 -9.79 5.40
N ASN A 113 11.82 -9.49 4.22
CA ASN A 113 10.40 -9.19 4.07
C ASN A 113 9.52 -10.34 4.57
N SER A 114 9.82 -11.58 4.16
CA SER A 114 9.07 -12.77 4.57
C SER A 114 9.25 -13.12 6.05
N LYS A 115 10.37 -12.75 6.68
CA LYS A 115 10.54 -12.84 8.14
C LYS A 115 9.63 -11.86 8.88
N TYR A 116 9.49 -10.63 8.40
CA TYR A 116 8.52 -9.68 8.96
C TYR A 116 7.07 -10.18 8.81
N GLU A 117 6.72 -10.77 7.67
CA GLU A 117 5.39 -11.38 7.50
C GLU A 117 5.18 -12.58 8.42
N SER A 118 6.22 -13.41 8.59
CA SER A 118 6.20 -14.55 9.52
C SER A 118 6.06 -14.10 10.96
N GLU A 119 6.58 -12.93 11.35
CA GLU A 119 6.40 -12.38 12.69
C GLU A 119 4.92 -12.15 13.01
N ALA A 120 4.15 -11.61 12.07
CA ALA A 120 2.70 -11.43 12.23
C ALA A 120 1.98 -12.77 12.41
N LEU A 121 2.32 -13.78 11.60
CA LEU A 121 1.76 -15.13 11.73
C LEU A 121 2.12 -15.81 13.05
N VAL A 122 3.38 -15.68 13.49
CA VAL A 122 3.82 -16.20 14.80
C VAL A 122 3.09 -15.54 15.95
N LYS A 123 2.81 -14.23 15.86
CA LYS A 123 2.01 -13.52 16.86
C LYS A 123 0.56 -14.06 16.89
N LEU A 124 -0.06 -14.28 15.74
CA LEU A 124 -1.45 -14.75 15.60
C LEU A 124 -1.66 -16.21 16.01
N PHE A 125 -0.82 -17.11 15.51
CA PHE A 125 -1.06 -18.56 15.58
C PHE A 125 -0.28 -19.23 16.71
N ASP A 126 -0.60 -20.50 16.95
CA ASP A 126 0.26 -21.34 17.78
C ASP A 126 1.47 -21.76 16.97
N ILE A 127 2.58 -21.93 17.70
CA ILE A 127 3.82 -22.33 17.08
C ILE A 127 4.47 -23.46 17.87
N GLU A 128 5.12 -24.33 17.14
CA GLU A 128 6.05 -25.31 17.67
C GLU A 128 7.44 -24.99 17.16
N VAL A 129 8.39 -24.98 18.08
CA VAL A 129 9.78 -24.67 17.77
C VAL A 129 10.62 -25.93 17.99
N SER A 130 11.36 -26.35 16.98
CA SER A 130 12.14 -27.59 17.04
C SER A 130 13.53 -27.47 16.40
N GLY A 131 14.37 -28.48 16.66
CA GLY A 131 15.75 -28.55 16.17
C GLY A 131 16.75 -27.73 17.00
N GLU A 132 18.03 -27.91 16.71
CA GLU A 132 19.11 -27.19 17.39
C GLU A 132 18.95 -25.68 17.21
N ARG A 133 19.15 -24.92 18.29
CA ARG A 133 18.98 -23.46 18.31
C ARG A 133 17.62 -22.98 17.78
N ASN A 134 16.55 -23.77 17.99
CA ASN A 134 15.19 -23.39 17.59
C ASN A 134 15.07 -23.15 16.07
N ARG A 135 15.85 -23.86 15.26
CA ARG A 135 15.98 -23.58 13.82
C ARG A 135 14.68 -23.76 13.03
N TYR A 136 13.79 -24.64 13.45
CA TYR A 136 12.53 -24.90 12.76
C TYR A 136 11.37 -24.29 13.54
N ILE A 137 10.56 -23.47 12.86
CA ILE A 137 9.30 -22.92 13.37
C ILE A 137 8.18 -23.57 12.54
N ARG A 138 7.26 -24.27 13.21
CA ARG A 138 6.00 -24.75 12.62
C ARG A 138 4.89 -23.83 13.11
N ILE A 139 4.10 -23.30 12.18
CA ILE A 139 2.96 -22.43 12.49
C ILE A 139 1.70 -23.27 12.31
N ASP A 140 0.97 -23.50 13.40
CA ASP A 140 -0.30 -24.22 13.35
C ASP A 140 -1.45 -23.23 13.10
N MET A 141 -1.90 -23.19 11.85
CA MET A 141 -3.05 -22.39 11.42
C MET A 141 -4.40 -23.04 11.75
N SER A 142 -4.43 -24.24 12.34
CA SER A 142 -5.68 -24.92 12.74
C SER A 142 -6.51 -24.05 13.69
N LYS A 143 -5.85 -23.19 14.48
CA LYS A 143 -6.51 -22.20 15.34
C LYS A 143 -7.41 -21.23 14.62
N ALA A 144 -7.15 -20.83 13.36
CA ALA A 144 -8.12 -20.01 12.63
C ALA A 144 -9.48 -20.72 12.42
N LYS A 145 -9.54 -22.05 12.56
CA LYS A 145 -10.78 -22.81 12.47
C LYS A 145 -11.49 -22.99 13.82
N THR A 146 -10.78 -22.80 14.94
CA THR A 146 -11.27 -23.13 16.29
C THR A 146 -11.30 -21.94 17.25
N ASP A 147 -10.53 -20.89 16.98
CA ASP A 147 -10.46 -19.65 17.75
C ASP A 147 -11.01 -18.49 16.90
N GLU A 148 -12.19 -17.99 17.29
CA GLU A 148 -12.90 -16.93 16.57
C GLU A 148 -12.12 -15.61 16.52
N ASN A 149 -11.36 -15.29 17.59
CA ASN A 149 -10.58 -14.05 17.64
C ASN A 149 -9.38 -14.11 16.68
N VAL A 150 -8.69 -15.26 16.64
CA VAL A 150 -7.61 -15.51 15.66
C VAL A 150 -8.16 -15.43 14.24
N LYS A 151 -9.32 -16.03 13.98
CA LYS A 151 -9.99 -15.96 12.66
C LYS A 151 -10.29 -14.52 12.25
N LYS A 152 -10.91 -13.73 13.13
CA LYS A 152 -11.28 -12.32 12.86
C LYS A 152 -10.06 -11.46 12.53
N LEU A 153 -8.97 -11.58 13.29
CA LEU A 153 -7.72 -10.88 13.01
C LEU A 153 -7.09 -11.31 11.68
N PHE A 154 -7.12 -12.60 11.37
CA PHE A 154 -6.57 -13.12 10.12
C PHE A 154 -7.38 -12.65 8.91
N ASP A 155 -8.71 -12.75 8.96
CA ASP A 155 -9.62 -12.27 7.91
C ASP A 155 -9.45 -10.75 7.70
N TYR A 156 -9.27 -9.98 8.77
CA TYR A 156 -8.99 -8.54 8.69
C TYR A 156 -7.67 -8.23 7.96
N TYR A 157 -6.61 -9.00 8.20
CA TYR A 157 -5.33 -8.80 7.51
C TYR A 157 -5.39 -9.13 6.02
N ILE A 158 -6.19 -10.14 5.64
CA ILE A 158 -6.49 -10.41 4.23
C ILE A 158 -7.25 -9.23 3.63
N ARG A 159 -8.25 -8.70 4.34
CA ARG A 159 -9.04 -7.54 3.90
C ARG A 159 -8.18 -6.29 3.66
N ILE A 160 -7.15 -6.04 4.47
CA ILE A 160 -6.18 -4.95 4.23
C ILE A 160 -5.40 -5.18 2.93
N ASP A 161 -4.90 -6.40 2.69
CA ASP A 161 -4.14 -6.71 1.47
C ASP A 161 -4.97 -6.51 0.21
N GLU A 162 -6.25 -6.90 0.25
CA GLU A 162 -7.16 -6.73 -0.87
C GLU A 162 -7.48 -5.27 -1.17
N ASP A 163 -7.77 -4.47 -0.15
CA ASP A 163 -7.96 -3.02 -0.31
C ASP A 163 -6.72 -2.37 -0.96
N ASN A 164 -5.53 -2.79 -0.54
CA ASN A 164 -4.27 -2.33 -1.14
C ASN A 164 -4.10 -2.79 -2.59
N ASN A 165 -4.41 -4.04 -2.90
CA ASN A 165 -4.33 -4.59 -4.26
C ASN A 165 -5.30 -3.88 -5.21
N ILE A 166 -6.54 -3.64 -4.78
CA ILE A 166 -7.54 -2.87 -5.55
C ILE A 166 -7.00 -1.46 -5.84
N LYS A 167 -6.48 -0.77 -4.82
CA LYS A 167 -5.89 0.57 -4.95
C LYS A 167 -4.62 0.61 -5.80
N LYS A 168 -3.83 -0.46 -5.88
CA LYS A 168 -2.67 -0.55 -6.79
C LYS A 168 -3.13 -0.81 -8.23
N ASN A 169 -4.09 -1.70 -8.43
CA ASN A 169 -4.59 -2.07 -9.76
C ASN A 169 -5.31 -0.93 -10.48
N SER A 170 -5.97 -0.03 -9.76
CA SER A 170 -6.60 1.17 -10.33
C SER A 170 -5.61 2.22 -10.85
N LYS A 171 -4.30 2.06 -10.60
CA LYS A 171 -3.23 3.01 -10.96
C LYS A 171 -2.48 2.69 -12.27
N LYS A 172 -2.98 1.75 -13.08
CA LYS A 172 -2.23 1.23 -14.25
C LYS A 172 -2.10 2.21 -15.42
N ASP A 173 -2.95 3.23 -15.50
CA ASP A 173 -2.88 4.24 -16.56
C ASP A 173 -2.41 5.60 -16.03
N LYS A 174 -1.35 6.15 -16.65
CA LYS A 174 -0.72 7.41 -16.25
C LYS A 174 -1.72 8.57 -16.28
N ASP A 175 -2.47 8.69 -17.38
CA ASP A 175 -3.33 9.85 -17.59
C ASP A 175 -4.52 9.84 -16.64
N ASN A 176 -5.15 8.67 -16.46
CA ASN A 176 -6.16 8.50 -15.43
C ASN A 176 -5.62 8.72 -14.01
N LEU A 177 -4.37 8.31 -13.71
CA LEU A 177 -3.77 8.55 -12.40
C LEU A 177 -3.58 10.04 -12.12
N LEU A 178 -3.04 10.80 -13.08
CA LEU A 178 -2.83 12.24 -12.94
C LEU A 178 -4.16 12.99 -12.85
N LYS A 179 -5.18 12.56 -13.60
CA LYS A 179 -6.54 13.08 -13.47
C LYS A 179 -7.12 12.83 -12.08
N ASN A 180 -7.06 11.58 -11.61
CA ASN A 180 -7.53 11.22 -10.26
C ASN A 180 -6.79 12.01 -9.17
N PHE A 181 -5.49 12.25 -9.36
CA PHE A 181 -4.70 13.07 -8.46
C PHE A 181 -5.17 14.54 -8.47
N LYS A 182 -5.43 15.11 -9.66
CA LYS A 182 -6.01 16.44 -9.78
C LYS A 182 -7.34 16.53 -9.06
N ASP A 183 -8.25 15.60 -9.34
CA ASP A 183 -9.60 15.57 -8.76
C ASP A 183 -9.55 15.43 -7.22
N GLU A 184 -8.62 14.62 -6.70
CA GLU A 184 -8.40 14.44 -5.25
C GLU A 184 -7.96 15.73 -4.55
N TYR A 185 -7.04 16.49 -5.17
CA TYR A 185 -6.39 17.64 -4.52
C TYR A 185 -6.90 19.00 -4.96
N PHE A 186 -7.76 19.07 -5.99
CA PHE A 186 -8.35 20.32 -6.47
C PHE A 186 -9.10 21.10 -5.38
N PRO A 187 -9.90 20.46 -4.50
CA PRO A 187 -10.58 21.15 -3.38
C PRO A 187 -9.61 21.79 -2.36
N PHE A 188 -8.33 21.43 -2.41
CA PHE A 188 -7.28 21.89 -1.50
C PHE A 188 -6.17 22.62 -2.26
N SER A 189 -6.42 23.11 -3.48
CA SER A 189 -5.41 23.71 -4.35
C SER A 189 -4.68 24.92 -3.74
N ASP A 190 -5.38 25.71 -2.92
CA ASP A 190 -4.82 26.81 -2.14
C ASP A 190 -3.86 26.32 -1.05
N LEU A 191 -4.26 25.29 -0.28
CA LEU A 191 -3.42 24.67 0.75
C LEU A 191 -2.23 23.96 0.11
N PHE A 192 -2.45 23.30 -1.03
CA PHE A 192 -1.40 22.68 -1.83
C PHE A 192 -0.36 23.71 -2.25
N HIS A 193 -0.79 24.85 -2.82
CA HIS A 193 0.13 25.91 -3.21
C HIS A 193 0.91 26.47 -2.02
N LYS A 194 0.22 26.70 -0.90
CA LYS A 194 0.86 27.20 0.34
C LYS A 194 1.95 26.25 0.87
N GLU A 195 1.74 24.94 0.74
CA GLU A 195 2.67 23.93 1.27
C GLU A 195 3.76 23.52 0.27
N ILE A 196 3.42 23.31 -1.00
CA ILE A 196 4.32 22.82 -2.04
C ILE A 196 5.09 23.97 -2.71
N GLY A 197 4.49 25.16 -2.76
CA GLY A 197 5.09 26.37 -3.33
C GLY A 197 4.85 26.55 -4.83
N VAL A 198 4.10 25.64 -5.47
CA VAL A 198 3.67 25.74 -6.89
C VAL A 198 2.19 25.37 -6.99
N SER A 199 1.52 25.77 -8.08
CA SER A 199 0.11 25.40 -8.27
C SER A 199 -0.05 23.89 -8.47
N LEU A 200 -1.27 23.37 -8.24
CA LEU A 200 -1.57 21.95 -8.48
C LEU A 200 -1.33 21.56 -9.94
N ASP A 201 -1.71 22.42 -10.89
CA ASP A 201 -1.54 22.18 -12.32
C ASP A 201 -0.05 22.19 -12.71
N ASP A 202 0.73 23.14 -12.18
CA ASP A 202 2.18 23.21 -12.39
C ASP A 202 2.90 21.98 -11.83
N PHE A 203 2.48 21.49 -10.67
CA PHE A 203 2.99 20.24 -10.11
C PHE A 203 2.67 19.03 -10.99
N ILE A 204 1.43 18.91 -11.48
CA ILE A 204 1.03 17.83 -12.39
C ILE A 204 1.86 17.89 -13.68
N ASN A 205 2.05 19.09 -14.24
CA ASN A 205 2.90 19.29 -15.42
C ASN A 205 4.34 18.84 -15.16
N PHE A 206 4.92 19.22 -14.02
CA PHE A 206 6.26 18.77 -13.62
C PHE A 206 6.37 17.25 -13.53
N ILE A 207 5.38 16.58 -12.93
CA ILE A 207 5.35 15.11 -12.87
C ILE A 207 5.20 14.51 -14.27
N ASN A 208 4.29 15.02 -15.09
CA ASN A 208 4.07 14.52 -16.46
C ASN A 208 5.33 14.68 -17.33
N GLU A 209 5.99 15.83 -17.28
CA GLU A 209 7.25 16.07 -18.01
C GLU A 209 8.36 15.15 -17.52
N SER A 210 8.48 14.95 -16.20
CA SER A 210 9.45 13.98 -15.63
C SER A 210 9.26 12.57 -16.21
N LEU A 211 8.01 12.13 -16.34
CA LEU A 211 7.66 10.83 -16.92
C LEU A 211 7.93 10.81 -18.44
N ASN A 212 7.51 11.85 -19.16
CA ASN A 212 7.67 11.95 -20.62
C ASN A 212 9.15 11.92 -21.02
N ILE A 213 10.05 12.55 -20.25
CA ILE A 213 11.51 12.49 -20.52
C ILE A 213 12.01 11.04 -20.52
N VAL A 214 11.61 10.24 -19.53
CA VAL A 214 12.02 8.84 -19.43
C VAL A 214 11.37 8.01 -20.53
N THR A 215 10.07 8.19 -20.78
CA THR A 215 9.33 7.49 -21.83
C THR A 215 9.94 7.75 -23.21
N ASN A 216 10.21 9.01 -23.55
CA ASN A 216 10.81 9.38 -24.84
C ASN A 216 12.19 8.74 -25.01
N LYS A 217 13.04 8.77 -23.98
CA LYS A 217 14.34 8.09 -24.00
C LYS A 217 14.22 6.58 -24.23
N ILE A 218 13.24 5.92 -23.60
CA ILE A 218 13.00 4.47 -23.80
C ILE A 218 12.56 4.21 -25.24
N THR A 219 11.60 4.98 -25.76
CA THR A 219 11.09 4.84 -27.13
C THR A 219 12.21 5.06 -28.17
N GLU A 220 13.06 6.06 -27.97
CA GLU A 220 14.21 6.33 -28.84
C GLU A 220 15.25 5.20 -28.79
N ASN A 221 15.47 4.61 -27.61
CA ASN A 221 16.44 3.52 -27.42
C ASN A 221 15.89 2.13 -27.74
N GLN A 222 14.58 1.97 -28.00
CA GLN A 222 13.95 0.67 -28.23
C GLN A 222 14.64 -0.15 -29.34
N LYS A 223 15.13 0.52 -30.39
CA LYS A 223 15.85 -0.11 -31.51
C LYS A 223 17.20 -0.73 -31.12
N LYS A 224 17.74 -0.39 -29.94
CA LYS A 224 19.00 -0.90 -29.40
C LYS A 224 18.81 -2.09 -28.46
N PHE A 225 17.57 -2.45 -28.15
CA PHE A 225 17.28 -3.58 -27.29
C PHE A 225 17.43 -4.88 -28.07
N ASP A 226 17.86 -5.93 -27.37
CA ASP A 226 17.89 -7.26 -27.97
C ASP A 226 16.45 -7.77 -28.11
N ILE A 227 16.17 -8.44 -29.23
CA ILE A 227 14.84 -8.92 -29.58
C ILE A 227 14.89 -10.45 -29.68
N LEU A 228 13.94 -11.10 -29.02
CA LEU A 228 13.70 -12.54 -29.12
C LEU A 228 13.11 -12.89 -30.49
N GLU A 229 13.18 -14.18 -30.86
CA GLU A 229 12.61 -14.68 -32.13
C GLU A 229 11.10 -14.37 -32.29
N ASN A 230 10.38 -14.26 -31.18
CA ASN A 230 8.95 -13.92 -31.16
C ASN A 230 8.67 -12.41 -31.28
N GLY A 231 9.69 -11.58 -31.48
CA GLY A 231 9.59 -10.12 -31.62
C GLY A 231 9.53 -9.34 -30.30
N ASN A 232 9.50 -10.02 -29.14
CA ASN A 232 9.53 -9.36 -27.84
C ASN A 232 10.94 -8.92 -27.45
N VAL A 233 11.05 -7.90 -26.60
CA VAL A 233 12.32 -7.48 -26.01
C VAL A 233 12.87 -8.58 -25.10
N GLU A 234 14.15 -8.91 -25.26
CA GLU A 234 14.86 -9.84 -24.37
C GLU A 234 15.33 -9.11 -23.11
N VAL A 235 14.57 -9.27 -22.03
CA VAL A 235 14.74 -8.50 -20.79
C VAL A 235 15.94 -8.94 -19.94
N LYS A 236 16.49 -10.14 -20.14
CA LYS A 236 17.67 -10.64 -19.40
C LYS A 236 18.98 -10.32 -20.12
N SER A 237 18.93 -9.76 -21.33
CA SER A 237 20.15 -9.33 -22.02
C SER A 237 20.82 -8.16 -21.29
N LEU A 238 22.13 -8.26 -21.10
CA LEU A 238 22.96 -7.16 -20.60
C LEU A 238 22.87 -5.93 -21.51
N ASN A 239 22.81 -6.12 -22.83
CA ASN A 239 22.70 -5.01 -23.77
C ASN A 239 21.35 -4.28 -23.62
N THR A 240 20.24 -5.02 -23.51
CA THR A 240 18.93 -4.44 -23.21
C THR A 240 18.97 -3.67 -21.90
N PHE A 241 19.49 -4.27 -20.82
CA PHE A 241 19.62 -3.61 -19.52
C PHE A 241 20.41 -2.31 -19.62
N ILE A 242 21.61 -2.30 -20.20
CA ILE A 242 22.47 -1.12 -20.27
C ILE A 242 21.80 0.02 -21.05
N ASN A 243 21.15 -0.27 -22.17
CA ASN A 243 20.45 0.75 -22.96
C ASN A 243 19.20 1.27 -22.23
N TYR A 244 18.45 0.39 -21.57
CA TYR A 244 17.28 0.76 -20.79
C TYR A 244 17.67 1.60 -19.57
N ALA A 245 18.66 1.16 -18.79
CA ALA A 245 19.12 1.81 -17.57
C ALA A 245 19.62 3.25 -17.81
N LYS A 246 20.25 3.51 -18.95
CA LYS A 246 20.65 4.88 -19.36
C LYS A 246 19.45 5.83 -19.51
N CYS A 247 18.26 5.32 -19.78
CA CYS A 247 17.05 6.13 -19.92
C CYS A 247 16.62 6.76 -18.59
N TYR A 248 16.91 6.10 -17.45
CA TYR A 248 16.62 6.61 -16.12
C TYR A 248 17.57 7.71 -15.65
N LEU A 249 18.76 7.82 -16.26
CA LEU A 249 19.78 8.80 -15.90
C LEU A 249 19.53 10.13 -16.61
N ILE A 250 19.39 11.19 -15.82
CA ILE A 250 19.12 12.54 -16.27
C ILE A 250 20.14 13.49 -15.64
N ASN A 251 20.63 14.45 -16.42
CA ASN A 251 21.43 15.54 -15.90
C ASN A 251 20.51 16.48 -15.13
N LYS A 252 20.77 16.65 -13.83
CA LYS A 252 19.93 17.43 -12.93
C LYS A 252 19.84 18.90 -13.36
N SER A 253 20.96 19.48 -13.81
CA SER A 253 21.00 20.87 -14.26
C SER A 253 20.18 21.08 -15.53
N ASP A 254 20.31 20.18 -16.51
CA ASP A 254 19.55 20.26 -17.77
C ASP A 254 18.05 20.03 -17.52
N PHE A 255 17.72 19.15 -16.58
CA PHE A 255 16.34 18.92 -16.15
C PHE A 255 15.72 20.18 -15.55
N LEU A 256 16.42 20.85 -14.63
CA LEU A 256 15.94 22.06 -13.97
C LEU A 256 15.85 23.27 -14.90
N GLN A 257 16.67 23.35 -15.95
CA GLN A 257 16.56 24.42 -16.96
C GLN A 257 15.23 24.41 -17.71
N SER A 258 14.50 23.30 -17.69
CA SER A 258 13.18 23.17 -18.32
C SER A 258 12.04 23.68 -17.43
N PHE A 259 12.33 24.15 -16.21
CA PHE A 259 11.35 24.58 -15.23
C PHE A 259 11.76 25.91 -14.58
N ASP A 260 10.78 26.61 -14.01
CA ASP A 260 11.04 27.80 -13.20
C ASP A 260 11.77 27.45 -11.90
N ILE A 261 12.44 28.45 -11.31
CA ILE A 261 13.31 28.27 -10.12
C ILE A 261 12.57 27.69 -8.89
N GLU A 262 11.25 27.85 -8.82
CA GLU A 262 10.43 27.29 -7.74
C GLU A 262 10.46 25.76 -7.72
N PHE A 263 10.65 25.12 -8.89
CA PHE A 263 10.73 23.67 -9.00
C PHE A 263 12.03 23.07 -8.46
N GLU A 264 13.06 23.88 -8.20
CA GLU A 264 14.23 23.40 -7.45
C GLU A 264 13.85 22.92 -6.04
N LYS A 265 12.92 23.65 -5.39
CA LYS A 265 12.41 23.28 -4.07
C LYS A 265 11.55 22.04 -4.14
N VAL A 266 10.70 21.93 -5.17
CA VAL A 266 9.86 20.75 -5.41
C VAL A 266 10.72 19.52 -5.64
N LEU A 267 11.72 19.60 -6.52
CA LEU A 267 12.67 18.52 -6.77
C LEU A 267 13.42 18.13 -5.50
N LYS A 268 13.90 19.11 -4.72
CA LYS A 268 14.58 18.84 -3.44
C LYS A 268 13.67 18.10 -2.46
N ARG A 269 12.40 18.48 -2.35
CA ARG A 269 11.42 17.82 -1.48
C ARG A 269 11.17 16.37 -1.90
N LEU A 270 11.08 16.11 -3.20
CA LEU A 270 10.82 14.80 -3.77
C LEU A 270 12.10 13.93 -3.94
N THR A 271 13.28 14.48 -3.66
CA THR A 271 14.54 13.73 -3.71
C THR A 271 14.77 12.99 -2.41
N LEU A 272 15.16 11.71 -2.50
CA LEU A 272 15.46 10.83 -1.38
C LEU A 272 16.52 11.45 -0.48
N ASP A 273 16.13 11.71 0.77
CA ASP A 273 17.03 12.14 1.81
C ASP A 273 17.72 10.92 2.44
N LEU A 274 18.99 10.75 2.08
CA LEU A 274 19.81 9.61 2.53
C LEU A 274 20.09 9.65 4.03
N ASP A 275 20.07 10.83 4.66
CA ASP A 275 20.34 10.98 6.10
C ASP A 275 19.13 10.50 6.91
N ASN A 276 17.92 10.73 6.40
CA ASN A 276 16.67 10.30 7.03
C ASN A 276 16.31 8.82 6.77
N PHE A 277 16.98 8.13 5.84
CA PHE A 277 16.70 6.72 5.56
C PHE A 277 17.15 5.78 6.70
N ASN A 278 16.22 4.97 7.22
CA ASN A 278 16.46 3.93 8.21
C ASN A 278 16.45 2.52 7.56
N PRO A 279 17.56 1.76 7.57
CA PRO A 279 17.60 0.40 7.03
C PRO A 279 16.65 -0.60 7.73
N LYS A 280 16.23 -0.32 8.97
CA LYS A 280 15.29 -1.19 9.69
C LYS A 280 13.84 -1.03 9.23
N GLU A 281 13.57 -0.03 8.40
CA GLU A 281 12.24 0.28 7.87
C GLU A 281 12.06 -0.30 6.47
N LEU A 282 12.23 -1.63 6.34
CA LEU A 282 12.14 -2.31 5.04
C LEU A 282 10.80 -2.08 4.35
N LYS A 283 9.69 -1.95 5.11
CA LYS A 283 8.36 -1.71 4.54
C LYS A 283 7.96 -0.23 4.51
N TYR A 284 8.76 0.63 5.16
CA TYR A 284 8.54 2.07 5.24
C TYR A 284 9.53 2.74 4.28
N HIS A 285 9.26 2.65 2.99
CA HIS A 285 10.18 3.21 2.02
C HIS A 285 10.10 4.73 2.04
N GLN A 286 11.17 5.38 2.47
CA GLN A 286 11.37 6.81 2.22
C GLN A 286 11.19 7.14 0.72
N LEU A 287 11.52 6.21 -0.18
CA LEU A 287 11.26 6.32 -1.63
C LEU A 287 9.78 6.45 -2.02
N THR A 288 8.83 5.94 -1.22
CA THR A 288 7.40 6.18 -1.47
C THR A 288 6.98 7.60 -1.13
N ARG A 289 7.82 8.36 -0.41
CA ARG A 289 7.64 9.79 -0.17
C ARG A 289 8.57 10.63 -1.04
N GLN A 290 9.73 10.11 -1.42
CA GLN A 290 10.76 10.86 -2.11
C GLN A 290 11.27 10.03 -3.30
N PRO A 291 10.53 10.04 -4.42
CA PRO A 291 10.72 9.08 -5.50
C PRO A 291 11.94 9.35 -6.38
N PHE A 292 12.54 10.54 -6.29
CA PHE A 292 13.75 10.86 -7.04
C PHE A 292 15.00 10.47 -6.27
N ILE A 293 16.02 10.01 -6.98
CA ILE A 293 17.32 9.73 -6.37
C ILE A 293 18.33 10.63 -7.05
N ALA A 294 19.06 11.43 -6.27
CA ALA A 294 20.05 12.33 -6.82
C ALA A 294 21.38 12.25 -6.07
N LYS A 295 22.47 12.36 -6.83
CA LYS A 295 23.81 12.53 -6.29
C LYS A 295 24.61 13.42 -7.22
N ASN A 296 25.18 14.49 -6.69
CA ASN A 296 25.84 15.53 -7.49
C ASN A 296 24.88 16.06 -8.59
N ASN A 297 25.31 15.99 -9.85
CA ASN A 297 24.51 16.41 -11.01
C ASN A 297 23.77 15.25 -11.70
N ILE A 298 23.76 14.06 -11.11
CA ILE A 298 23.01 12.91 -11.62
C ILE A 298 21.67 12.83 -10.91
N LEU A 299 20.59 12.77 -11.69
CA LEU A 299 19.22 12.52 -11.25
C LEU A 299 18.75 11.19 -11.85
N VAL A 300 18.27 10.29 -11.00
CA VAL A 300 17.62 9.04 -11.40
C VAL A 300 16.12 9.25 -11.29
N ILE A 301 15.42 9.10 -12.42
CA ILE A 301 13.96 9.18 -12.50
C ILE A 301 13.41 7.82 -12.90
N SER A 302 12.48 7.28 -12.10
CA SER A 302 11.74 6.05 -12.38
C SER A 302 10.24 6.33 -12.38
N PRO A 303 9.52 5.99 -13.46
CA PRO A 303 8.06 6.08 -13.49
C PRO A 303 7.40 5.31 -12.34
N GLU A 304 7.90 4.12 -12.02
CA GLU A 304 7.36 3.25 -10.99
C GLU A 304 7.41 3.90 -9.61
N LEU A 305 8.54 4.54 -9.27
CA LEU A 305 8.71 5.25 -8.00
C LEU A 305 7.85 6.51 -7.92
N ILE A 306 7.80 7.31 -9.01
CA ILE A 306 7.00 8.55 -9.04
C ILE A 306 5.51 8.25 -8.86
N LEU A 307 4.96 7.32 -9.65
CA LEU A 307 3.54 7.02 -9.67
C LEU A 307 3.06 6.43 -8.33
N ASP A 308 3.90 5.64 -7.68
CA ASP A 308 3.63 5.11 -6.34
C ASP A 308 3.61 6.21 -5.28
N SER A 309 4.49 7.20 -5.42
CA SER A 309 4.69 8.24 -4.42
C SER A 309 3.63 9.34 -4.45
N LEU A 310 3.04 9.59 -5.63
CA LEU A 310 2.24 10.77 -5.93
C LEU A 310 1.20 11.12 -4.84
N PHE A 311 0.33 10.17 -4.49
CA PHE A 311 -0.71 10.41 -3.47
C PHE A 311 -0.15 10.43 -2.05
N THR A 312 0.77 9.50 -1.75
CA THR A 312 1.32 9.33 -0.40
C THR A 312 2.13 10.55 0.01
N ASN A 313 3.08 10.99 -0.81
CA ASN A 313 3.92 12.14 -0.51
C ASN A 313 3.09 13.39 -0.22
N ILE A 314 2.13 13.69 -1.10
CA ILE A 314 1.36 14.93 -1.02
C ILE A 314 0.43 14.90 0.18
N HIS A 315 -0.27 13.79 0.42
CA HIS A 315 -1.09 13.64 1.61
C HIS A 315 -0.28 13.89 2.90
N TYR A 316 0.89 13.25 3.02
CA TYR A 316 1.75 13.44 4.19
C TYR A 316 2.30 14.87 4.30
N SER A 317 2.68 15.49 3.18
CA SER A 317 3.15 16.88 3.16
C SER A 317 2.09 17.84 3.72
N LEU A 318 0.82 17.63 3.38
CA LEU A 318 -0.28 18.50 3.86
C LEU A 318 -0.62 18.25 5.34
N ILE A 319 -0.67 16.99 5.81
CA ILE A 319 -1.01 16.69 7.22
C ILE A 319 0.14 16.96 8.20
N GLU A 320 1.38 16.97 7.72
CA GLU A 320 2.56 17.25 8.54
C GLU A 320 2.88 18.76 8.56
N SER A 321 2.27 19.55 7.68
CA SER A 321 2.48 21.00 7.64
C SER A 321 1.95 21.70 8.89
N PRO A 322 2.79 22.39 9.66
CA PRO A 322 2.34 23.14 10.84
C PRO A 322 1.33 24.24 10.50
N SER A 323 1.32 24.74 9.26
CA SER A 323 0.58 25.95 8.88
C SER A 323 -0.78 25.70 8.22
N ILE A 324 -1.04 24.48 7.74
CA ILE A 324 -2.29 24.13 7.04
C ILE A 324 -2.94 22.84 7.54
N LYS A 325 -2.27 22.04 8.38
CA LYS A 325 -2.74 20.71 8.80
C LYS A 325 -4.20 20.66 9.22
N ASN A 326 -4.61 21.54 10.15
CA ASN A 326 -5.96 21.49 10.71
C ASN A 326 -7.03 21.82 9.66
N GLU A 327 -6.74 22.79 8.80
CA GLU A 327 -7.63 23.19 7.72
C GLU A 327 -7.72 22.10 6.65
N TYR A 328 -6.59 21.49 6.28
CA TYR A 328 -6.57 20.37 5.35
C TYR A 328 -7.37 19.17 5.89
N ILE A 329 -7.18 18.79 7.15
CA ILE A 329 -7.93 17.69 7.78
C ILE A 329 -9.43 17.97 7.77
N ALA A 330 -9.84 19.20 8.10
CA ALA A 330 -11.25 19.59 8.09
C ALA A 330 -11.86 19.51 6.67
N ARG A 331 -11.22 20.12 5.67
CA ARG A 331 -11.73 20.06 4.28
C ARG A 331 -11.69 18.63 3.71
N GLN A 332 -10.70 17.82 4.11
CA GLN A 332 -10.62 16.42 3.69
C GLN A 332 -11.78 15.59 4.25
N ALA A 333 -12.20 15.84 5.50
CA ALA A 333 -13.38 15.20 6.07
C ALA A 333 -14.64 15.52 5.25
N SER A 334 -14.87 16.79 4.90
CA SER A 334 -15.99 17.19 4.03
C SER A 334 -15.92 16.53 2.65
N SER A 335 -14.73 16.51 2.01
CA SER A 335 -14.54 15.85 0.72
C SER A 335 -14.79 14.33 0.77
N PHE A 336 -14.53 13.69 1.93
CA PHE A 336 -14.86 12.28 2.12
C PHE A 336 -16.37 12.05 2.16
N LEU A 337 -17.15 12.95 2.76
CA LEU A 337 -18.62 12.91 2.71
C LEU A 337 -19.14 13.06 1.27
N ASP A 338 -18.54 13.95 0.48
CA ASP A 338 -18.90 14.11 -0.93
C ASP A 338 -18.67 12.84 -1.74
N LYS A 339 -17.60 12.09 -1.44
CA LYS A 339 -17.34 10.78 -2.07
C LYS A 339 -18.40 9.75 -1.71
N ILE A 340 -18.80 9.69 -0.43
CA ILE A 340 -19.90 8.83 0.02
C ILE A 340 -21.20 9.19 -0.71
N ALA A 341 -21.53 10.48 -0.79
CA ALA A 341 -22.71 10.97 -1.49
C ALA A 341 -22.69 10.65 -2.99
N MET A 342 -21.54 10.83 -3.64
CA MET A 342 -21.36 10.49 -5.05
C MET A 342 -21.60 9.00 -5.31
N ILE A 343 -21.08 8.11 -4.45
CA ILE A 343 -21.32 6.67 -4.56
C ILE A 343 -22.80 6.37 -4.35
N ALA A 344 -23.42 6.88 -3.27
CA ALA A 344 -24.82 6.63 -2.96
C ALA A 344 -25.77 7.07 -4.09
N THR A 345 -25.47 8.21 -4.73
CA THR A 345 -26.25 8.76 -5.86
C THR A 345 -26.29 7.80 -7.06
N LYS A 346 -25.25 7.00 -7.31
CA LYS A 346 -25.25 5.99 -8.38
C LYS A 346 -26.30 4.89 -8.16
N PHE A 347 -26.79 4.74 -6.93
CA PHE A 347 -27.72 3.69 -6.51
C PHE A 347 -29.04 4.28 -5.98
N ASP A 348 -29.53 5.35 -6.62
CA ASP A 348 -30.83 5.98 -6.37
C ASP A 348 -31.06 6.56 -4.96
N TYR A 349 -29.98 6.82 -4.22
CA TYR A 349 -30.04 7.59 -2.98
C TYR A 349 -29.86 9.09 -3.25
N THR A 350 -30.71 9.88 -2.63
CA THR A 350 -30.62 11.36 -2.63
C THR A 350 -30.22 11.82 -1.23
N GLU A 351 -29.27 12.76 -1.16
CA GLU A 351 -28.88 13.39 0.09
C GLU A 351 -30.04 14.26 0.61
N VAL A 352 -30.41 14.06 1.88
CA VAL A 352 -31.50 14.79 2.54
C VAL A 352 -30.97 15.74 3.60
N ASP A 353 -29.91 15.35 4.31
CA ASP A 353 -29.32 16.16 5.37
C ASP A 353 -27.83 15.82 5.59
N ARG A 354 -27.09 16.73 6.20
CA ARG A 354 -25.69 16.56 6.64
C ARG A 354 -25.51 17.08 8.06
N GLU A 355 -24.64 16.43 8.84
CA GLU A 355 -24.34 16.82 10.22
C GLU A 355 -25.62 16.93 11.08
N LEU A 356 -26.49 15.92 11.00
CA LEU A 356 -27.75 15.90 11.74
C LEU A 356 -27.46 15.69 13.23
N ASP A 357 -27.61 16.75 14.02
CA ASP A 357 -27.45 16.72 15.47
C ASP A 357 -28.50 15.84 16.17
N LEU A 358 -28.03 14.98 17.07
CA LEU A 358 -28.85 14.12 17.89
C LEU A 358 -28.86 14.59 19.34
N PHE A 359 -30.05 14.60 19.96
CA PHE A 359 -30.26 15.07 21.32
C PHE A 359 -31.02 14.05 22.19
N GLU A 360 -30.58 13.92 23.44
CA GLU A 360 -31.33 13.31 24.54
C GLU A 360 -31.75 14.42 25.50
N GLY A 361 -32.97 14.94 25.33
CA GLY A 361 -33.45 16.10 26.08
C GLY A 361 -32.70 17.38 25.65
N LYS A 362 -31.83 17.91 26.53
CA LYS A 362 -31.00 19.09 26.23
C LYS A 362 -29.55 18.73 25.86
N ASP A 363 -29.16 17.47 26.05
CA ASP A 363 -27.78 17.04 25.86
C ASP A 363 -27.59 16.52 24.43
N GLN A 364 -26.65 17.11 23.70
CA GLN A 364 -26.23 16.61 22.39
C GLN A 364 -25.43 15.32 22.58
N ILE A 365 -25.81 14.26 21.87
CA ILE A 365 -25.16 12.94 21.96
C ILE A 365 -24.23 12.65 20.75
N GLY A 366 -24.10 13.63 19.86
CA GLY A 366 -23.33 13.59 18.62
C GLY A 366 -24.23 13.81 17.42
N ASP A 367 -23.73 13.46 16.24
CA ASP A 367 -24.32 13.77 14.95
C ASP A 367 -24.29 12.56 14.01
N ILE A 368 -25.08 12.63 12.94
CA ILE A 368 -25.00 11.74 11.78
C ILE A 368 -24.42 12.54 10.64
N ASP A 369 -23.28 12.09 10.11
CA ASP A 369 -22.53 12.85 9.11
C ASP A 369 -23.35 13.09 7.83
N ILE A 370 -24.08 12.08 7.35
CA ILE A 370 -24.91 12.21 6.15
C ILE A 370 -26.14 11.30 6.19
N LEU A 371 -27.28 11.87 5.77
CA LEU A 371 -28.57 11.20 5.65
C LEU A 371 -28.98 11.11 4.18
N PHE A 372 -29.28 9.91 3.72
CA PHE A 372 -29.84 9.67 2.40
C PHE A 372 -31.25 9.12 2.44
N LYS A 373 -31.99 9.38 1.36
CA LYS A 373 -33.28 8.78 1.06
C LYS A 373 -33.26 8.15 -0.32
N HIS A 374 -33.52 6.85 -0.34
CA HIS A 374 -33.70 6.09 -1.58
C HIS A 374 -35.04 6.45 -2.25
N SER A 375 -35.13 6.27 -3.56
CA SER A 375 -36.37 6.43 -4.34
C SER A 375 -37.56 5.60 -3.80
N SER A 376 -37.28 4.47 -3.15
CA SER A 376 -38.30 3.62 -2.48
C SER A 376 -38.80 4.15 -1.13
N GLY A 377 -38.25 5.27 -0.64
CA GLY A 377 -38.59 5.85 0.66
C GLY A 377 -37.78 5.30 1.84
N LYS A 378 -36.88 4.33 1.62
CA LYS A 378 -35.92 3.84 2.63
C LYS A 378 -34.87 4.90 2.94
N TYR A 379 -34.52 5.06 4.21
CA TYR A 379 -33.43 5.95 4.63
C TYR A 379 -32.13 5.19 4.88
N LEU A 380 -31.00 5.85 4.61
CA LEU A 380 -29.66 5.38 4.92
C LEU A 380 -28.94 6.47 5.71
N LEU A 381 -28.59 6.15 6.95
CA LEU A 381 -27.88 7.00 7.88
C LEU A 381 -26.43 6.53 7.88
N VAL A 382 -25.50 7.42 7.53
CA VAL A 382 -24.09 7.07 7.42
C VAL A 382 -23.29 7.89 8.41
N GLU A 383 -22.49 7.20 9.22
CA GLU A 383 -21.39 7.81 9.96
C GLU A 383 -20.08 7.58 9.18
N ALA A 384 -19.31 8.63 8.97
CA ALA A 384 -18.13 8.64 8.13
C ALA A 384 -16.85 8.67 8.95
N LYS A 385 -15.91 7.77 8.63
CA LYS A 385 -14.61 7.71 9.30
C LYS A 385 -13.47 7.94 8.32
N ASN A 386 -13.00 9.18 8.24
CA ASN A 386 -11.90 9.60 7.36
C ASN A 386 -10.52 9.56 8.07
N HIS A 387 -10.17 8.44 8.70
CA HIS A 387 -8.84 8.28 9.30
C HIS A 387 -7.96 7.39 8.43
N ALA A 388 -6.68 7.76 8.30
CA ALA A 388 -5.69 6.86 7.74
C ALA A 388 -5.42 5.72 8.74
N LEU A 389 -5.26 4.49 8.22
CA LEU A 389 -4.82 3.38 9.04
C LEU A 389 -3.43 3.67 9.62
N PRO A 390 -3.22 3.52 10.94
CA PRO A 390 -1.89 3.52 11.51
C PRO A 390 -1.03 2.47 10.80
N MET A 391 0.20 2.85 10.47
CA MET A 391 1.06 2.01 9.64
C MET A 391 1.45 0.68 10.28
N ASP A 392 1.55 0.64 11.62
CA ASP A 392 1.72 -0.63 12.35
C ASP A 392 0.59 -1.64 12.04
N ILE A 393 -0.64 -1.14 11.84
CA ILE A 393 -1.82 -1.96 11.50
C ILE A 393 -1.77 -2.36 10.04
N TYR A 394 -1.41 -1.43 9.14
CA TYR A 394 -1.18 -1.73 7.72
C TYR A 394 -0.14 -2.86 7.55
N PHE A 395 0.90 -2.88 8.39
CA PHE A 395 1.93 -3.93 8.41
C PHE A 395 1.61 -5.12 9.33
N LYS A 396 0.35 -5.25 9.77
CA LYS A 396 -0.19 -6.43 10.46
C LYS A 396 0.46 -6.71 11.82
N ASP A 397 0.94 -5.69 12.53
CA ASP A 397 1.41 -5.88 13.92
C ASP A 397 0.22 -6.19 14.84
N VAL A 398 0.14 -7.44 15.28
CA VAL A 398 -0.95 -7.95 16.13
C VAL A 398 -1.10 -7.18 17.44
N SER A 399 0.00 -6.78 18.09
CA SER A 399 -0.08 -6.07 19.36
C SER A 399 -0.65 -4.67 19.16
N LYS A 400 -0.23 -3.97 18.11
CA LYS A 400 -0.71 -2.64 17.78
C LYS A 400 -2.15 -2.68 17.26
N THR A 401 -2.53 -3.67 16.46
CA THR A 401 -3.91 -3.90 16.02
C THR A 401 -4.85 -4.13 17.21
N ASN A 402 -4.47 -4.99 18.17
CA ASN A 402 -5.29 -5.23 19.37
C ASN A 402 -5.44 -3.97 20.24
N LYS A 403 -4.36 -3.19 20.42
CA LYS A 403 -4.43 -1.91 21.14
C LYS A 403 -5.35 -0.92 20.44
N HIS A 404 -5.32 -0.89 19.12
CA HIS A 404 -6.22 -0.05 18.34
C HIS A 404 -7.68 -0.50 18.46
N LEU A 405 -7.96 -1.80 18.35
CA LEU A 405 -9.29 -2.37 18.57
C LEU A 405 -9.84 -1.98 19.94
N GLN A 406 -9.04 -2.15 21.01
CA GLN A 406 -9.42 -1.76 22.37
C GLN A 406 -9.80 -0.27 22.44
N TYR A 407 -8.99 0.62 21.85
CA TYR A 407 -9.29 2.04 21.77
C TYR A 407 -10.61 2.32 21.04
N LEU A 408 -10.84 1.66 19.90
CA LEU A 408 -12.05 1.81 19.12
C LEU A 408 -13.28 1.38 19.91
N GLN A 409 -13.23 0.23 20.59
CA GLN A 409 -14.31 -0.28 21.43
C GLN A 409 -14.59 0.64 22.62
N ASP A 410 -13.53 1.12 23.28
CA ASP A 410 -13.69 1.88 24.52
C ASP A 410 -14.11 3.33 24.32
N ALA A 411 -13.69 3.97 23.23
CA ALA A 411 -13.87 5.40 23.02
C ALA A 411 -14.86 5.74 21.90
N TRP A 412 -14.83 5.00 20.80
CA TRP A 412 -15.57 5.35 19.59
C TRP A 412 -16.88 4.56 19.49
N GLU A 413 -16.83 3.23 19.53
CA GLU A 413 -17.99 2.35 19.33
C GLU A 413 -19.13 2.61 20.31
N LYS A 414 -18.82 2.84 21.60
CA LYS A 414 -19.84 3.19 22.61
C LYS A 414 -20.67 4.42 22.20
N LYS A 415 -20.06 5.41 21.53
CA LYS A 415 -20.76 6.62 21.05
C LYS A 415 -21.61 6.30 19.82
N VAL A 416 -21.08 5.53 18.88
CA VAL A 416 -21.78 5.11 17.66
C VAL A 416 -23.00 4.25 18.00
N ILE A 417 -22.83 3.24 18.86
CA ILE A 417 -23.93 2.38 19.32
C ILE A 417 -25.00 3.19 20.05
N ARG A 418 -24.62 4.15 20.89
CA ARG A 418 -25.59 5.04 21.56
C ARG A 418 -26.44 5.78 20.52
N ARG A 419 -25.84 6.39 19.50
CA ARG A 419 -26.57 7.08 18.42
C ARG A 419 -27.44 6.13 17.60
N ALA A 420 -26.91 4.97 17.21
CA ALA A 420 -27.68 3.97 16.47
C ALA A 420 -28.92 3.50 17.26
N ASN A 421 -28.78 3.24 18.56
CA ASN A 421 -29.89 2.85 19.43
C ASN A 421 -30.89 3.99 19.67
N HIS A 422 -30.41 5.23 19.79
CA HIS A 422 -31.25 6.42 19.86
C HIS A 422 -32.14 6.53 18.63
N LEU A 423 -31.57 6.37 17.44
CA LEU A 423 -32.30 6.47 16.18
C LEU A 423 -33.28 5.31 15.96
N LYS A 424 -32.95 4.09 16.39
CA LYS A 424 -33.91 2.96 16.36
C LYS A 424 -35.23 3.31 17.06
N THR A 425 -35.18 4.02 18.18
CA THR A 425 -36.36 4.33 19.00
C THR A 425 -36.97 5.71 18.73
N LEU A 426 -36.15 6.69 18.34
CA LEU A 426 -36.54 8.11 18.24
C LEU A 426 -36.37 8.71 16.83
N HIS A 427 -36.23 7.88 15.79
CA HIS A 427 -36.14 8.32 14.38
C HIS A 427 -37.21 9.34 13.97
N ASN A 428 -38.45 9.17 14.46
CA ASN A 428 -39.58 10.04 14.10
C ASN A 428 -39.37 11.50 14.53
N ILE A 429 -38.62 11.76 15.60
CA ILE A 429 -38.30 13.13 16.06
C ILE A 429 -37.45 13.87 15.01
N TYR A 430 -36.69 13.13 14.22
CA TYR A 430 -35.80 13.64 13.18
C TYR A 430 -36.41 13.55 11.77
N ASN A 431 -37.71 13.27 11.65
CA ASN A 431 -38.40 13.05 10.36
C ASN A 431 -37.79 11.92 9.51
N ILE A 432 -37.17 10.93 10.16
CA ILE A 432 -36.63 9.73 9.52
C ILE A 432 -37.69 8.64 9.59
N SER A 433 -37.91 7.90 8.50
CA SER A 433 -38.85 6.77 8.49
C SER A 433 -38.33 5.58 9.30
N GLU A 434 -39.23 4.78 9.88
CA GLU A 434 -38.89 3.53 10.59
C GLU A 434 -38.09 2.57 9.69
N ASN A 435 -38.37 2.55 8.39
CA ASN A 435 -37.55 1.84 7.39
C ASN A 435 -36.25 2.60 7.09
N HIS A 436 -35.28 2.49 7.99
CA HIS A 436 -33.96 3.07 7.84
C HIS A 436 -32.84 2.06 8.15
N LYS A 437 -31.65 2.29 7.59
CA LYS A 437 -30.43 1.55 7.95
C LYS A 437 -29.36 2.51 8.47
N TYR A 438 -28.65 2.09 9.51
CA TYR A 438 -27.50 2.79 10.07
C TYR A 438 -26.23 2.03 9.68
N ILE A 439 -25.27 2.72 9.05
CA ILE A 439 -23.99 2.13 8.67
C ILE A 439 -22.84 3.07 9.02
N VAL A 440 -21.64 2.51 9.09
CA VAL A 440 -20.40 3.31 9.13
C VAL A 440 -19.64 3.07 7.83
N VAL A 441 -19.17 4.15 7.22
CA VAL A 441 -18.30 4.10 6.03
C VAL A 441 -16.94 4.69 6.39
N SER A 442 -15.89 3.89 6.30
CA SER A 442 -14.52 4.29 6.60
C SER A 442 -13.67 4.41 5.34
N ARG A 443 -12.64 5.26 5.37
CA ARG A 443 -11.71 5.41 4.23
C ARG A 443 -10.92 4.13 3.95
N PHE A 444 -10.65 3.35 4.99
CA PHE A 444 -9.91 2.09 4.94
C PHE A 444 -10.65 1.02 5.76
N PRO A 445 -10.40 -0.29 5.51
CA PRO A 445 -10.89 -1.36 6.37
C PRO A 445 -10.56 -1.12 7.86
N GLU A 446 -11.54 -1.25 8.74
CA GLU A 446 -11.38 -1.05 10.19
C GLU A 446 -11.54 -2.39 10.94
N ILE A 447 -10.59 -2.73 11.83
CA ILE A 447 -10.61 -4.00 12.59
C ILE A 447 -11.91 -4.20 13.36
N ILE A 448 -12.49 -3.12 13.90
CA ILE A 448 -13.69 -3.18 14.72
C ILE A 448 -14.91 -3.71 13.96
N SER A 449 -14.93 -3.67 12.62
CA SER A 449 -16.04 -4.24 11.85
C SER A 449 -16.22 -5.74 12.10
N HIS A 450 -15.15 -6.47 12.45
CA HIS A 450 -15.22 -7.90 12.77
C HIS A 450 -15.75 -8.18 14.19
N TYR A 451 -15.83 -7.16 15.04
CA TYR A 451 -16.18 -7.27 16.46
C TYR A 451 -17.43 -6.48 16.85
N SER A 452 -17.96 -5.66 15.94
CA SER A 452 -19.12 -4.82 16.15
C SER A 452 -20.36 -5.44 15.52
N ASP A 453 -21.51 -5.21 16.15
CA ASP A 453 -22.82 -5.49 15.53
C ASP A 453 -23.19 -4.45 14.45
N LEU A 454 -22.42 -3.37 14.35
CA LEU A 454 -22.60 -2.34 13.33
C LEU A 454 -22.03 -2.81 11.98
N LEU A 455 -22.74 -2.48 10.90
CA LEU A 455 -22.21 -2.63 9.55
C LEU A 455 -21.17 -1.52 9.28
N ILE A 456 -19.89 -1.89 9.33
CA ILE A 456 -18.76 -0.98 9.13
C ILE A 456 -18.00 -1.41 7.86
N LEU A 457 -18.07 -0.59 6.82
CA LEU A 457 -17.54 -0.87 5.48
C LEU A 457 -16.45 0.13 5.10
N SER A 458 -15.43 -0.32 4.36
CA SER A 458 -14.56 0.63 3.65
C SER A 458 -15.34 1.33 2.54
N ILE A 459 -14.82 2.44 2.01
CA ILE A 459 -15.47 3.18 0.92
C ILE A 459 -15.64 2.32 -0.34
N GLN A 460 -14.71 1.38 -0.60
CA GLN A 460 -14.81 0.41 -1.69
C GLN A 460 -15.93 -0.61 -1.42
N GLU A 461 -15.99 -1.14 -0.20
CA GLU A 461 -17.00 -2.12 0.19
C GLU A 461 -18.41 -1.50 0.26
N PHE A 462 -18.50 -0.21 0.56
CA PHE A 462 -19.76 0.53 0.55
C PHE A 462 -20.39 0.55 -0.86
N GLU A 463 -19.60 0.81 -1.89
CA GLU A 463 -20.06 0.75 -3.29
C GLU A 463 -20.54 -0.66 -3.67
N GLU A 464 -19.76 -1.69 -3.34
CA GLU A 464 -20.11 -3.10 -3.59
C GLU A 464 -21.35 -3.55 -2.79
N TRP A 465 -21.50 -3.05 -1.56
CA TRP A 465 -22.67 -3.34 -0.72
C TRP A 465 -23.92 -2.71 -1.30
N LEU A 466 -23.87 -1.45 -1.75
CA LEU A 466 -25.01 -0.80 -2.39
C LEU A 466 -25.41 -1.50 -3.70
N SER A 467 -24.45 -1.95 -4.51
CA SER A 467 -24.74 -2.60 -5.79
C SER A 467 -25.35 -3.99 -5.63
N ASN A 468 -24.85 -4.79 -4.70
CA ASN A 468 -25.11 -6.24 -4.68
C ASN A 468 -25.74 -6.74 -3.38
N TYR A 469 -25.65 -5.99 -2.29
CA TYR A 469 -25.89 -6.52 -0.94
C TYR A 469 -26.64 -5.58 0.01
N GLY A 470 -27.38 -4.58 -0.49
CA GLY A 470 -28.05 -3.55 0.33
C GLY A 470 -29.06 -4.08 1.38
N ASN A 471 -29.36 -5.38 1.34
CA ASN A 471 -30.19 -6.09 2.31
C ASN A 471 -29.39 -6.71 3.48
N ILE A 472 -28.08 -6.85 3.40
CA ILE A 472 -27.24 -7.34 4.51
C ILE A 472 -27.17 -6.29 5.62
N ASP A 473 -27.26 -6.73 6.88
CA ASP A 473 -27.31 -5.86 8.06
C ASP A 473 -26.07 -5.95 8.95
N THR A 474 -25.27 -7.02 8.83
CA THR A 474 -24.07 -7.24 9.64
C THR A 474 -22.83 -7.30 8.76
N PHE A 475 -21.69 -6.87 9.32
CA PHE A 475 -20.42 -7.03 8.62
C PHE A 475 -20.02 -8.50 8.50
N GLU A 476 -20.35 -9.35 9.48
CA GLU A 476 -20.04 -10.79 9.42
C GLU A 476 -20.66 -11.47 8.20
N ASP A 477 -21.94 -11.21 7.93
CA ASP A 477 -22.65 -11.77 6.77
C ASP A 477 -22.07 -11.24 5.45
N PHE A 478 -21.77 -9.94 5.39
CA PHE A 478 -21.13 -9.33 4.24
C PHE A 478 -19.76 -9.97 3.98
N ASN A 479 -18.92 -10.05 5.02
CA ASN A 479 -17.56 -10.58 4.97
C ASN A 479 -17.53 -12.06 4.57
N LYS A 480 -18.52 -12.86 4.98
CA LYS A 480 -18.64 -14.27 4.56
C LYS A 480 -18.79 -14.38 3.04
N ILE A 481 -19.69 -13.59 2.45
CA ILE A 481 -19.94 -13.61 1.00
C ILE A 481 -18.77 -12.97 0.23
N TYR A 482 -18.23 -11.88 0.77
CA TYR A 482 -17.13 -11.13 0.16
C TYR A 482 -15.83 -11.95 0.14
N ASN A 483 -15.47 -12.61 1.25
CA ASN A 483 -14.27 -13.46 1.32
C ASN A 483 -14.38 -14.75 0.50
N GLU A 484 -15.59 -15.30 0.35
CA GLU A 484 -15.80 -16.46 -0.54
C GLU A 484 -15.48 -16.15 -2.01
N LYS A 485 -15.63 -14.89 -2.45
CA LYS A 485 -15.21 -14.42 -3.78
C LYS A 485 -13.70 -14.20 -3.89
N ILE A 486 -13.07 -13.80 -2.79
CA ILE A 486 -11.66 -13.37 -2.75
C ILE A 486 -10.70 -14.54 -2.52
N GLY A 487 -11.15 -15.60 -1.85
CA GLY A 487 -10.28 -16.68 -1.36
C GLY A 487 -9.30 -17.21 -2.42
N ALA A 488 -8.04 -16.79 -2.32
CA ALA A 488 -6.95 -17.31 -3.12
C ALA A 488 -6.73 -18.79 -2.77
N LYS A 489 -7.05 -19.68 -3.71
CA LYS A 489 -6.75 -21.11 -3.59
C LYS A 489 -5.38 -21.35 -4.22
N PHE A 490 -4.33 -21.29 -3.40
CA PHE A 490 -3.01 -21.79 -3.79
C PHE A 490 -3.01 -23.32 -3.73
N SER A 491 -2.48 -23.96 -4.77
CA SER A 491 -2.16 -25.39 -4.77
C SER A 491 -0.95 -25.68 -3.87
N ILE A 492 -0.76 -26.94 -3.49
CA ILE A 492 0.39 -27.34 -2.67
C ILE A 492 1.72 -27.09 -3.40
N ASP A 493 1.76 -27.30 -4.71
CA ASP A 493 2.97 -27.10 -5.52
C ASP A 493 3.33 -25.61 -5.61
N GLU A 494 2.33 -24.74 -5.78
CA GLU A 494 2.53 -23.28 -5.74
C GLU A 494 3.07 -22.82 -4.38
N LEU A 495 2.55 -23.38 -3.29
CA LEU A 495 3.04 -23.08 -1.93
C LEU A 495 4.49 -23.56 -1.71
N LYS A 496 4.87 -24.70 -2.29
CA LYS A 496 6.26 -25.20 -2.26
C LYS A 496 7.20 -24.30 -3.06
N GLU A 497 6.79 -23.88 -4.26
CA GLU A 497 7.58 -22.95 -5.08
C GLU A 497 7.78 -21.60 -4.36
N MET A 498 6.73 -21.08 -3.72
CA MET A 498 6.82 -19.86 -2.91
C MET A 498 7.75 -20.03 -1.70
N GLN A 499 7.83 -21.24 -1.13
CA GLN A 499 8.77 -21.55 -0.05
C GLN A 499 10.23 -21.60 -0.55
N ASP A 500 10.48 -22.27 -1.68
CA ASP A 500 11.82 -22.42 -2.26
C ASP A 500 12.42 -21.07 -2.71
N THR A 501 11.55 -20.11 -3.03
CA THR A 501 11.91 -18.73 -3.43
C THR A 501 11.98 -17.75 -2.25
N ASN A 502 11.86 -18.23 -1.01
CA ASN A 502 11.80 -17.43 0.23
C ASN A 502 10.63 -16.43 0.29
N LEU A 503 9.59 -16.55 -0.53
CA LEU A 503 8.41 -15.68 -0.44
C LEU A 503 7.60 -15.99 0.82
N PHE A 504 7.63 -17.24 1.27
CA PHE A 504 6.94 -17.70 2.47
C PHE A 504 7.81 -18.65 3.29
N LEU A 505 7.80 -18.54 4.62
CA LEU A 505 8.68 -19.33 5.51
C LEU A 505 7.96 -20.45 6.28
N GLY A 506 6.64 -20.59 6.14
CA GLY A 506 5.89 -21.67 6.79
C GLY A 506 6.03 -23.00 6.05
N LYS A 507 5.91 -24.12 6.78
CA LYS A 507 5.76 -25.46 6.21
C LYS A 507 4.29 -25.84 6.24
N PHE A 508 3.75 -26.28 5.11
CA PHE A 508 2.37 -26.78 5.02
C PHE A 508 2.34 -28.29 5.27
N GLU A 509 1.57 -28.73 6.26
CA GLU A 509 1.30 -30.16 6.43
C GLU A 509 0.18 -30.63 5.51
N LYS A 510 0.59 -31.32 4.44
CA LYS A 510 -0.10 -32.49 3.93
C LYS A 510 0.93 -33.43 3.28
N GLU A 511 1.85 -33.93 4.09
CA GLU A 511 2.45 -35.24 3.87
C GLU A 511 1.93 -36.16 4.97
N GLN A 512 0.65 -36.54 4.88
CA GLN A 512 0.25 -37.81 5.47
C GLN A 512 0.86 -38.88 4.56
N LYS A 513 1.91 -39.53 5.07
CA LYS A 513 2.44 -40.77 4.52
C LYS A 513 1.38 -41.86 4.55
#